data_AF-A0AAW0EC04-F1
#
_entry.id   AF-A0AAW0EC04-F1
#
_cell.length_a   1.000
_cell.length_b   1.000
_cell.length_c   1.000
_cell.angle_alpha   90.00
_cell.angle_beta   90.00
_cell.angle_gamma   90.00
#
_symmetry.space_group_name_H-M   'P 1'
#
loop_
_entity.id
_entity.type
_entity.pdbx_description
1 polymer ?
#
loop_
_entity_poly.entity_id
_entity_poly.type
_entity_poly.pdbx_seq_one_letter_code
_entity_poly.pdbx_strand_id
1 'polypeptide(L)'
;MRTVHESSSDHESDPEEIFNSSLQTLYDYQPITLSSPNSLFTYISPRNESITVQTPDTLPSNWSLHASSIWKASQYIADHLDDLDLPDQPRKTPFRLLELGAGAGLPGILNRKDTPAHLRDG
;
A
#
# COMPACT_ATOMS: atom_id res chain seq x y z
N MET A 1 -8.53 -42.98 -3.36
CA MET A 1 -7.18 -42.60 -2.89
C MET A 1 -6.68 -41.53 -3.87
N ARG A 2 -6.79 -40.26 -3.49
CA ARG A 2 -6.57 -39.09 -4.36
C ARG A 2 -5.38 -38.34 -3.78
N THR A 3 -4.26 -38.35 -4.49
CA THR A 3 -3.01 -37.70 -4.07
C THR A 3 -3.21 -36.19 -4.15
N VAL A 4 -3.05 -35.51 -3.02
CA VAL A 4 -3.02 -34.05 -2.96
C VAL A 4 -1.59 -33.64 -3.33
N HIS A 5 -1.44 -32.91 -4.43
CA HIS A 5 -0.19 -32.25 -4.79
C HIS A 5 -0.07 -31.02 -3.91
N GLU A 6 0.73 -31.13 -2.85
CA GLU A 6 1.20 -30.01 -2.06
C GLU A 6 2.31 -29.34 -2.86
N SER A 7 2.02 -28.20 -3.49
CA SER A 7 3.05 -27.38 -4.12
C SER A 7 3.79 -26.63 -3.01
N SER A 8 4.87 -27.23 -2.53
CA SER A 8 5.87 -26.55 -1.71
C SER A 8 6.54 -25.48 -2.56
N SER A 9 6.06 -24.24 -2.49
CA SER A 9 6.87 -23.10 -2.91
C SER A 9 7.96 -22.93 -1.85
N ASP A 10 9.18 -23.34 -2.19
CA ASP A 10 10.38 -23.01 -1.42
C ASP A 10 10.43 -21.47 -1.29
N HIS A 11 10.06 -20.96 -0.12
CA HIS A 11 10.34 -19.59 0.27
C HIS A 11 11.84 -19.50 0.56
N GLU A 12 12.64 -19.39 -0.51
CA GLU A 12 13.99 -18.85 -0.40
C GLU A 12 13.83 -17.44 0.19
N SER A 13 14.14 -17.30 1.49
CA SER A 13 13.89 -16.06 2.22
C SER A 13 14.66 -14.94 1.53
N ASP A 14 13.95 -13.87 1.17
CA ASP A 14 14.51 -12.73 0.43
C ASP A 14 15.74 -12.20 1.19
N PRO A 15 16.94 -12.12 0.55
CA PRO A 15 18.13 -11.62 1.21
C PRO A 15 17.95 -10.21 1.79
N GLU A 16 17.06 -9.40 1.21
CA GLU A 16 16.71 -8.09 1.74
C GLU A 16 15.93 -8.18 3.05
N GLU A 17 15.01 -9.13 3.18
CA GLU A 17 14.27 -9.40 4.44
C GLU A 17 15.21 -9.91 5.54
N ILE A 18 16.15 -10.80 5.20
CA ILE A 18 17.16 -11.30 6.15
C ILE A 18 18.05 -10.14 6.63
N PHE A 19 18.50 -9.28 5.71
CA PHE A 19 19.34 -8.14 6.05
C PHE A 19 18.60 -7.14 6.95
N ASN A 20 17.36 -6.78 6.59
CA ASN A 20 16.54 -5.84 7.35
C ASN A 20 16.20 -6.37 8.75
N SER A 21 15.84 -7.65 8.88
CA SER A 21 15.57 -8.27 10.19
C SER A 21 16.83 -8.36 11.07
N SER A 22 18.00 -8.57 10.45
CA SER A 22 19.30 -8.53 11.15
C SER A 22 19.61 -7.13 11.68
N LEU A 23 19.37 -6.08 10.89
CA LEU A 23 19.55 -4.69 11.32
C LEU A 23 18.61 -4.30 12.46
N GLN A 24 17.36 -4.77 12.40
CA GLN A 24 16.40 -4.57 13.48
C GLN A 24 16.88 -5.20 14.78
N THR A 25 17.39 -6.43 14.72
CA THR A 25 17.86 -7.16 15.90
C THR A 25 19.15 -6.56 16.49
N LEU A 26 20.05 -6.10 15.63
CA LEU A 26 21.37 -5.59 16.06
C LEU A 26 21.35 -4.14 16.54
N TYR A 27 20.45 -3.32 16.00
CA TYR A 27 20.48 -1.87 16.17
C TYR A 27 19.12 -1.26 16.56
N ASP A 28 18.10 -2.06 16.87
CA ASP A 28 16.71 -1.63 17.06
C ASP A 28 16.18 -0.79 15.87
N TYR A 29 16.73 -1.05 14.67
CA TYR A 29 16.34 -0.35 13.46
C TYR A 29 14.93 -0.77 13.04
N GLN A 30 14.01 0.18 12.88
CA GLN A 30 12.70 -0.10 12.29
C GLN A 30 12.73 0.12 10.77
N PRO A 31 12.33 -0.88 9.96
CA PRO A 31 12.19 -0.71 8.52
C PRO A 31 11.27 0.46 8.17
N ILE A 32 11.75 1.34 7.29
CA ILE A 32 10.98 2.48 6.79
C ILE A 32 9.94 2.01 5.75
N THR A 33 10.18 0.86 5.14
CA THR A 33 9.32 0.20 4.16
C THR A 33 8.66 -1.04 4.75
N LEU A 34 7.47 -1.36 4.28
CA LEU A 34 6.63 -2.47 4.71
C LEU A 34 6.44 -3.55 3.64
N SER A 35 7.02 -3.32 2.46
CA SER A 35 6.96 -4.26 1.35
C SER A 35 8.19 -4.10 0.44
N SER A 36 8.51 -5.17 -0.27
CA SER A 36 9.59 -5.23 -1.27
C SER A 36 9.03 -5.04 -2.68
N PRO A 37 9.86 -4.72 -3.69
CA PRO A 37 9.43 -4.68 -5.09
C PRO A 37 8.76 -6.00 -5.52
N ASN A 38 7.71 -5.92 -6.34
CA ASN A 38 6.87 -7.05 -6.80
C ASN A 38 6.14 -7.86 -5.70
N SER A 39 6.22 -7.46 -4.43
CA SER A 39 5.54 -8.16 -3.34
C SER A 39 4.08 -7.70 -3.19
N LEU A 40 3.24 -8.60 -2.67
CA LEU A 40 1.88 -8.26 -2.25
C LEU A 40 1.91 -7.74 -0.82
N PHE A 41 1.24 -6.62 -0.60
CA PHE A 41 1.01 -6.05 0.72
C PHE A 41 -0.49 -5.96 0.99
N THR A 42 -0.94 -6.51 2.11
CA THR A 42 -2.32 -6.40 2.56
C THR A 42 -2.40 -5.46 3.76
N TYR A 43 -3.18 -4.39 3.59
CA TYR A 43 -3.52 -3.44 4.63
C TYR A 43 -4.94 -3.66 5.11
N ILE A 44 -5.15 -3.61 6.42
CA ILE A 44 -6.47 -3.63 7.06
C ILE A 44 -6.64 -2.30 7.76
N SER A 45 -7.61 -1.50 7.31
CA SER A 45 -7.86 -0.18 7.89
C SER A 45 -8.48 -0.29 9.28
N PRO A 46 -8.42 0.78 10.10
CA PRO A 46 -9.18 0.86 11.36
C PRO A 46 -10.70 0.66 11.18
N ARG A 47 -11.21 0.91 9.96
CA ARG A 47 -12.61 0.66 9.57
C ARG A 47 -12.86 -0.79 9.10
N ASN A 48 -11.87 -1.66 9.25
CA ASN A 48 -11.88 -3.07 8.84
C ASN A 48 -12.06 -3.27 7.32
N GLU A 49 -11.59 -2.31 6.52
CA GLU A 49 -11.53 -2.40 5.05
C GLU A 49 -10.18 -3.03 4.66
N SER A 50 -10.21 -4.05 3.79
CA SER A 50 -9.00 -4.73 3.34
C SER A 50 -8.59 -4.26 1.96
N ILE A 51 -7.35 -3.81 1.82
CA ILE A 51 -6.75 -3.41 0.54
C ILE A 51 -5.53 -4.27 0.31
N THR A 52 -5.41 -4.85 -0.88
CA THR A 52 -4.19 -5.53 -1.32
C THR A 52 -3.57 -4.75 -2.46
N VAL A 53 -2.31 -4.37 -2.29
CA VAL A 53 -1.52 -3.63 -3.28
C VAL A 53 -0.33 -4.49 -3.67
N GLN A 54 -0.08 -4.61 -4.96
CA GLN A 54 1.19 -5.13 -5.46
C GLN A 54 2.11 -3.95 -5.74
N THR A 55 3.26 -3.89 -5.08
CA THR A 55 4.24 -2.85 -5.36
C THR A 55 4.98 -3.19 -6.66
N PRO A 56 5.06 -2.27 -7.62
CA PRO A 56 5.78 -2.53 -8.87
C PRO A 56 7.28 -2.64 -8.63
N ASP A 57 7.95 -3.53 -9.35
CA ASP A 57 9.37 -3.36 -9.60
C ASP A 57 9.56 -2.23 -10.62
N THR A 58 9.96 -1.06 -10.10
CA THR A 58 10.14 0.13 -10.91
C THR A 58 11.48 0.06 -11.65
N LEU A 59 11.47 0.26 -12.96
CA LEU A 59 12.71 0.48 -13.71
C LEU A 59 13.54 1.62 -13.07
N PRO A 60 14.89 1.59 -13.18
CA PRO A 60 15.74 2.65 -12.60
C PRO A 60 15.36 4.07 -13.00
N SER A 61 14.79 4.26 -14.20
CA SER A 61 14.29 5.55 -14.68
C SER A 61 13.06 6.08 -13.91
N ASN A 62 12.35 5.20 -13.20
CA ASN A 62 11.13 5.50 -12.46
C ASN A 62 11.35 5.49 -10.93
N TRP A 63 12.60 5.37 -10.47
CA TRP A 63 12.93 5.34 -9.05
C TRP A 63 12.42 6.59 -8.32
N SER A 64 12.40 7.75 -8.97
CA SER A 64 11.89 9.00 -8.37
C SER A 64 10.44 8.91 -7.87
N LEU A 65 9.65 7.93 -8.33
CA LEU A 65 8.30 7.69 -7.84
C LEU A 65 8.27 7.00 -6.47
N HIS A 66 9.36 6.34 -6.07
CA HIS A 66 9.47 5.57 -4.84
C HIS A 66 8.31 4.58 -4.64
N ALA A 67 7.78 4.04 -5.74
CA ALA A 67 6.59 3.19 -5.74
C ALA A 67 6.88 1.70 -5.48
N SER A 68 8.15 1.31 -5.38
CA SER A 68 8.56 -0.08 -5.21
C SER A 68 8.30 -0.67 -3.83
N SER A 69 7.83 0.14 -2.89
CA SER A 69 7.55 -0.25 -1.51
C SER A 69 6.37 0.54 -0.94
N ILE A 70 5.71 -0.03 0.06
CA ILE A 70 4.80 0.69 0.95
C ILE A 70 5.63 1.37 2.03
N TRP A 71 5.50 2.70 2.15
CA TRP A 71 6.24 3.48 3.14
C TRP A 71 5.49 3.51 4.47
N LYS A 72 6.20 3.45 5.61
CA LYS A 72 5.56 3.48 6.93
C LYS A 72 4.72 4.74 7.15
N ALA A 73 5.18 5.88 6.63
CA ALA A 73 4.43 7.13 6.64
C ALA A 73 3.11 7.04 5.83
N SER A 74 3.10 6.25 4.75
CA SER A 74 1.90 6.01 3.93
C SER A 74 0.85 5.23 4.72
N GLN A 75 1.27 4.19 5.46
CA GLN A 75 0.38 3.48 6.39
C GLN A 75 -0.13 4.43 7.49
N TYR A 76 0.75 5.25 8.08
CA TYR A 76 0.35 6.19 9.12
C TYR A 76 -0.74 7.15 8.64
N ILE A 77 -0.59 7.76 7.45
CA ILE A 77 -1.63 8.62 6.88
C ILE A 77 -2.93 7.83 6.63
N ALA A 78 -2.83 6.59 6.14
CA ALA A 78 -3.98 5.73 5.90
C ALA A 78 -4.76 5.40 7.19
N ASP A 79 -4.06 5.21 8.32
CA ASP A 79 -4.66 4.97 9.63
C ASP A 79 -5.39 6.21 10.19
N HIS A 80 -5.01 7.41 9.75
CA HIS A 80 -5.50 8.70 10.27
C HIS A 80 -6.25 9.53 9.21
N LEU A 81 -6.77 8.90 8.15
CA LEU A 81 -7.51 9.63 7.10
C LEU A 81 -8.73 10.37 7.65
N ASP A 82 -9.38 9.82 8.67
CA ASP A 82 -10.56 10.42 9.31
C ASP A 82 -10.19 11.71 10.07
N ASP A 83 -8.92 11.88 10.46
CA ASP A 83 -8.41 13.10 11.12
C ASP A 83 -8.13 14.25 10.12
N LEU A 84 -8.17 13.98 8.82
CA LEU A 84 -7.91 14.98 7.77
C LEU A 84 -9.12 15.88 7.47
N ASP A 85 -10.20 15.79 8.25
CA ASP A 85 -11.45 16.55 8.11
C ASP A 85 -11.97 16.59 6.66
N LEU A 86 -11.79 15.48 5.94
CA LEU A 86 -12.18 15.38 4.53
C LEU A 86 -13.71 15.42 4.41
N PRO A 87 -14.27 16.17 3.45
CA PRO A 87 -15.70 16.31 3.32
C PRO A 87 -16.36 14.96 2.97
N ASP A 88 -17.32 14.53 3.80
CA ASP A 88 -18.21 13.42 3.47
C ASP A 88 -19.10 13.79 2.26
N GLN A 89 -18.97 13.04 1.15
CA GLN A 89 -19.73 13.27 -0.08
C GLN A 89 -21.08 12.52 -0.08
N PRO A 90 -22.11 13.05 -0.79
CA PRO A 90 -21.99 14.07 -1.83
C PRO A 90 -22.63 15.41 -1.44
N ARG A 91 -21.81 16.44 -1.21
CA ARG A 91 -22.25 17.82 -1.45
C ARG A 91 -22.41 18.03 -2.96
N LYS A 92 -23.24 19.01 -3.36
CA LYS A 92 -23.55 19.38 -4.76
C LYS A 92 -22.33 19.66 -5.66
N THR A 93 -21.11 19.69 -5.12
CA THR A 93 -19.87 19.95 -5.85
C THR A 93 -18.85 18.83 -5.64
N PRO A 94 -18.18 18.36 -6.70
CA PRO A 94 -17.11 17.38 -6.58
C PRO A 94 -15.96 17.95 -5.75
N PHE A 95 -15.45 17.14 -4.80
CA PHE A 95 -14.22 17.43 -4.08
C PHE A 95 -13.05 16.77 -4.83
N ARG A 96 -11.94 17.50 -4.98
CA ARG A 96 -10.73 16.98 -5.63
C ARG A 96 -9.63 16.88 -4.60
N LEU A 97 -9.06 15.68 -4.45
CA LEU A 97 -7.89 15.43 -3.64
C LEU A 97 -6.68 15.21 -4.54
N LEU A 98 -5.53 15.77 -4.17
CA LEU A 98 -4.24 15.53 -4.80
C LEU A 98 -3.27 14.99 -3.74
N GLU A 99 -2.73 13.80 -3.98
CA GLU A 99 -1.67 13.20 -3.17
C GLU A 99 -0.32 13.43 -3.86
N LEU A 100 0.60 14.11 -3.18
CA LEU A 100 1.96 14.35 -3.69
C LEU A 100 2.90 13.31 -3.10
N GLY A 101 3.75 12.70 -3.93
CA GLY A 101 4.66 11.66 -3.47
C GLY A 101 3.93 10.40 -3.02
N ALA A 102 2.89 9.99 -3.74
CA ALA A 102 2.02 8.88 -3.36
C ALA A 102 2.74 7.53 -3.18
N GLY A 103 3.94 7.35 -3.75
CA GLY A 103 4.64 6.07 -3.73
C GLY A 103 3.79 4.99 -4.37
N ALA A 104 3.50 3.93 -3.62
CA ALA A 104 2.57 2.87 -4.03
C ALA A 104 1.08 3.24 -3.89
N GLY A 105 0.74 4.41 -3.32
CA GLY A 105 -0.58 5.03 -3.38
C GLY A 105 -1.60 4.56 -2.35
N LEU A 106 -1.17 4.00 -1.22
CA LEU A 106 -2.08 3.41 -0.22
C LEU A 106 -3.15 4.41 0.29
N PRO A 107 -2.82 5.66 0.71
CA PRO A 107 -3.82 6.65 1.13
C PRO A 107 -4.82 7.00 0.04
N GLY A 108 -4.34 7.27 -1.18
CA GLY A 108 -5.19 7.59 -2.32
C GLY A 108 -6.14 6.45 -2.70
N ILE A 109 -5.69 5.20 -2.64
CA ILE A 109 -6.52 4.02 -2.90
C ILE A 109 -7.60 3.88 -1.82
N LEU A 110 -7.23 4.01 -0.54
CA LEU A 110 -8.16 3.90 0.59
C LEU A 110 -9.23 5.00 0.60
N ASN A 111 -8.88 6.21 0.17
CA ASN A 111 -9.82 7.34 0.13
C ASN A 111 -10.73 7.36 -1.12
N ARG A 112 -10.69 6.33 -1.97
CA ARG A 112 -11.55 6.28 -3.14
C ARG A 112 -12.99 5.92 -2.74
N LYS A 113 -13.84 6.94 -2.60
CA LYS A 113 -15.31 6.75 -2.56
C LYS A 113 -15.82 6.48 -3.98
N ASP A 114 -16.49 5.35 -4.18
CA ASP A 114 -17.13 5.01 -5.45
C ASP A 114 -18.17 6.09 -5.82
N THR A 115 -17.82 6.93 -6.79
CA THR A 115 -18.77 7.86 -7.39
C THR A 115 -19.62 7.06 -8.38
N PRO A 116 -20.96 7.04 -8.26
CA PRO A 116 -21.78 6.25 -9.17
C PRO A 116 -21.62 6.74 -10.61
N ALA A 117 -21.50 5.79 -11.55
CA ALA A 117 -21.08 6.02 -12.93
C ALA A 117 -21.94 7.01 -13.74
N HIS A 118 -23.17 7.31 -13.30
CA HIS A 118 -24.11 8.18 -14.01
C HIS A 118 -23.81 9.69 -13.91
N LEU A 119 -22.76 10.10 -13.18
CA LEU A 119 -22.35 11.50 -13.03
C LEU A 119 -21.09 11.86 -13.85
N ARG A 120 -20.64 10.97 -14.75
CA ARG A 120 -19.41 11.17 -15.54
C ARG A 120 -19.62 11.81 -16.93
N ASP A 121 -20.87 11.92 -17.37
CA ASP A 121 -21.22 12.52 -18.66
C ASP A 121 -21.94 13.85 -18.44
N GLY A 122 -21.18 14.95 -18.42
CA GLY A 122 -21.68 16.32 -18.31
C GLY A 122 -20.74 17.30 -19.00
#